data_AF-Q1M0S9-F1
#
_entry.id   AF-Q1M0S9-F1
#
_cell.length_a   1.000
_cell.length_b   1.000
_cell.length_c   1.000
_cell.angle_alpha   90.00
_cell.angle_beta   90.00
_cell.angle_gamma   90.00
#
_symmetry.space_group_name_H-M   'P 1'
#
loop_
_entity.id
_entity.type
_entity.pdbx_description
1 polymer ?
#
loop_
_entity_poly.entity_id
_entity_poly.type
_entity_poly.pdbx_seq_one_letter_code
_entity_poly.pdbx_strand_id
1 'polypeptide(L)'
;GNDAEDDLLTRRKKARTAFSREQVAELEKKFQDKKYLSSAERGELAEKLKLSDMQVKTWFQNRRMKYKRQSEETEMEMKSP
;
A
#
# COMPACT_ATOMS: atom_id res chain seq x y z
N GLY A 1 -19.13 10.73 -2.36
CA GLY A 1 -18.56 11.32 -3.57
C GLY A 1 -18.00 10.20 -4.41
N ASN A 2 -18.55 9.98 -5.60
CA ASN A 2 -18.03 9.19 -6.73
C ASN A 2 -17.19 7.90 -6.55
N ASP A 3 -17.31 7.16 -5.44
CA ASP A 3 -16.61 5.87 -5.25
C ASP A 3 -17.11 4.72 -6.16
N ALA A 4 -18.27 4.87 -6.81
CA ALA A 4 -18.89 3.81 -7.61
C ALA A 4 -18.46 3.78 -9.09
N GLU A 5 -17.96 4.89 -9.63
CA GLU A 5 -17.60 5.00 -11.06
C GLU A 5 -16.19 4.44 -11.37
N ASP A 6 -15.30 4.35 -10.38
CA ASP A 6 -13.93 3.83 -10.53
C ASP A 6 -13.88 2.28 -10.56
N ASP A 7 -14.84 1.61 -9.93
CA ASP A 7 -14.90 0.14 -9.82
C ASP A 7 -15.15 -0.53 -11.20
N LEU A 8 -15.80 0.17 -12.12
CA LEU A 8 -16.12 -0.33 -13.46
C LEU A 8 -14.95 -0.21 -14.45
N LEU A 9 -14.02 0.72 -14.23
CA LEU A 9 -12.83 0.91 -15.08
C LEU A 9 -11.67 -0.01 -14.69
N THR A 10 -11.58 -0.42 -13.42
CA THR A 10 -10.48 -1.24 -12.89
C THR A 10 -10.57 -2.72 -13.28
N ARG A 11 -11.75 -3.21 -13.66
CA ARG A 11 -11.98 -4.63 -14.02
C ARG A 11 -11.48 -4.99 -15.43
N ARG A 12 -11.08 -4.02 -16.25
CA ARG A 12 -10.54 -4.23 -17.60
C ARG A 12 -9.08 -3.80 -17.67
N LYS A 13 -8.16 -4.78 -17.59
CA LYS A 13 -6.78 -4.72 -18.14
C LYS A 13 -5.73 -3.87 -17.40
N LYS A 14 -5.43 -4.12 -16.13
CA LYS A 14 -4.10 -3.71 -15.59
C LYS A 14 -3.18 -4.92 -15.51
N ALA A 15 -2.24 -5.00 -16.45
CA ALA A 15 -1.05 -5.84 -16.31
C ALA A 15 -0.41 -5.57 -14.94
N ARG A 16 0.17 -6.58 -14.30
CA ARG A 16 0.86 -6.42 -13.00
C ARG A 16 1.99 -5.39 -13.18
N THR A 17 1.72 -4.14 -12.79
CA THR A 17 2.74 -3.09 -12.78
C THR A 17 3.65 -3.32 -11.59
N ALA A 18 4.93 -3.60 -11.85
CA ALA A 18 5.95 -3.60 -10.82
C ALA A 18 6.32 -2.14 -10.46
N PHE A 19 6.40 -1.84 -9.17
CA PHE A 19 6.92 -0.55 -8.71
C PHE A 19 8.45 -0.54 -8.84
N SER A 20 9.02 0.61 -9.20
CA SER A 20 10.47 0.81 -9.20
C SER A 20 11.02 0.75 -7.76
N ARG A 21 12.34 0.55 -7.63
CA ARG A 21 13.00 0.53 -6.31
C ARG A 21 12.80 1.85 -5.54
N GLU A 22 12.86 2.98 -6.22
CA GLU A 22 12.65 4.30 -5.63
C GLU A 22 11.21 4.48 -5.13
N GLN A 23 10.22 4.06 -5.93
CA GLN A 23 8.82 4.08 -5.51
C GLN A 23 8.58 3.20 -4.27
N VAL A 24 9.16 2.00 -4.24
CA VAL A 24 9.05 1.11 -3.07
C VAL A 24 9.72 1.73 -1.84
N ALA A 25 10.89 2.34 -1.99
CA ALA A 25 11.61 2.97 -0.89
C ALA A 25 10.80 4.11 -0.26
N GLU A 26 10.19 4.97 -1.08
CA GLU A 26 9.40 6.10 -0.57
C GLU A 26 8.06 5.63 0.03
N LEU A 27 7.41 4.61 -0.55
CA LEU A 27 6.23 3.97 0.02
C LEU A 27 6.54 3.35 1.39
N GLU A 28 7.67 2.66 1.51
CA GLU A 28 8.10 2.05 2.78
C GLU A 28 8.45 3.10 3.82
N LYS A 29 9.17 4.15 3.44
CA LYS A 29 9.48 5.28 4.31
C LYS A 29 8.19 5.90 4.86
N LYS A 30 7.22 6.20 4.00
CA LYS A 30 5.93 6.75 4.44
C LYS A 30 5.15 5.78 5.32
N PHE A 31 5.24 4.47 5.06
CA PHE A 31 4.62 3.44 5.89
C PHE A 31 5.26 3.34 7.28
N GLN A 32 6.58 3.54 7.39
CA GLN A 32 7.27 3.58 8.67
C GLN A 32 6.73 4.72 9.54
N ASP A 33 6.56 5.90 8.95
CA ASP A 33 5.99 7.08 9.62
C ASP A 33 4.52 6.88 9.99
N LYS A 34 3.70 6.32 9.08
CA LYS A 34 2.25 6.17 9.27
C LYS A 34 1.69 4.93 8.59
N LYS A 35 1.11 4.02 9.37
CA LYS A 35 0.54 2.75 8.85
C LYS A 35 -0.76 2.92 8.04
N TYR A 36 -1.42 4.08 8.18
CA TYR A 36 -2.69 4.41 7.55
C TYR A 36 -2.66 5.84 7.01
N LEU A 37 -2.93 6.02 5.72
CA LEU A 37 -3.04 7.35 5.11
C LEU A 37 -4.50 7.79 5.02
N SER A 38 -4.75 9.09 5.20
CA SER A 38 -5.99 9.74 4.79
C SER A 38 -6.09 9.85 3.26
N SER A 39 -7.26 10.23 2.75
CA SER A 39 -7.44 10.42 1.31
C SER A 39 -6.51 11.50 0.73
N ALA A 40 -6.30 12.59 1.48
CA ALA A 40 -5.42 13.68 1.06
C ALA A 40 -3.95 13.23 1.00
N GLU A 41 -3.44 12.63 2.08
CA GLU A 41 -2.06 12.13 2.14
C GLU A 41 -1.78 11.07 1.07
N ARG A 42 -2.79 10.26 0.73
CA ARG A 42 -2.69 9.27 -0.34
C ARG A 42 -2.58 9.93 -1.71
N GLY A 43 -3.40 10.95 -1.98
CA GLY A 43 -3.35 11.73 -3.20
C GLY A 43 -1.98 12.39 -3.40
N GLU A 44 -1.47 13.07 -2.38
CA GLU A 44 -0.14 13.69 -2.41
C GLU A 44 0.98 12.68 -2.72
N LEU A 45 0.92 11.49 -2.10
CA LEU A 45 1.90 10.44 -2.33
C LEU A 45 1.78 9.83 -3.74
N ALA A 46 0.56 9.69 -4.24
CA ALA A 46 0.29 9.20 -5.60
C ALA A 46 0.86 10.16 -6.65
N GLU A 47 0.62 11.46 -6.50
CA GLU A 47 1.17 12.50 -7.38
C GLU A 47 2.69 12.55 -7.36
N LYS A 48 3.29 12.45 -6.16
CA LYS A 48 4.75 12.42 -5.98
C LYS A 48 5.39 11.22 -6.68
N LEU A 49 4.77 10.05 -6.58
CA LEU A 49 5.32 8.79 -7.10
C LEU A 49 4.86 8.46 -8.53
N LYS A 50 4.04 9.33 -9.14
CA LYS A 50 3.40 9.08 -10.45
C LYS A 50 2.64 7.75 -10.46
N LEU A 51 1.91 7.51 -9.38
CA LEU A 51 1.02 6.36 -9.20
C LEU A 51 -0.44 6.83 -9.13
N SER A 52 -1.38 5.90 -9.22
CA SER A 52 -2.77 6.21 -8.89
C SER A 52 -3.06 6.05 -7.39
N ASP A 53 -4.08 6.77 -6.93
CA ASP A 53 -4.65 6.63 -5.58
C ASP A 53 -4.92 5.16 -5.22
N MET A 54 -5.47 4.40 -6.17
CA MET A 54 -5.77 2.99 -6.01
C MET A 54 -4.49 2.14 -5.84
N GLN A 55 -3.43 2.41 -6.61
CA GLN A 55 -2.16 1.71 -6.46
C GLN A 55 -1.53 1.95 -5.08
N VAL A 56 -1.56 3.19 -4.60
CA VAL A 56 -1.07 3.53 -3.25
C VAL A 56 -1.95 2.86 -2.18
N LYS A 57 -3.28 2.89 -2.33
CA LYS A 57 -4.23 2.22 -1.44
C LYS A 57 -3.92 0.72 -1.33
N THR A 58 -3.82 0.03 -2.48
CA THR A 58 -3.54 -1.41 -2.55
C THR A 58 -2.16 -1.75 -1.97
N TRP A 59 -1.14 -0.94 -2.26
CA TRP A 59 0.19 -1.16 -1.68
C TRP A 59 0.16 -1.04 -0.15
N PHE A 60 -0.50 -0.02 0.42
CA PHE A 60 -0.63 0.13 1.87
C PHE A 60 -1.44 -1.00 2.51
N GLN A 61 -2.49 -1.49 1.86
CA GLN A 61 -3.24 -2.67 2.30
C GLN A 61 -2.35 -3.91 2.35
N ASN A 62 -1.64 -4.21 1.25
CA ASN A 62 -0.72 -5.34 1.17
C ASN A 62 0.42 -5.24 2.20
N ARG A 63 0.95 -4.02 2.39
CA ARG A 63 2.04 -3.77 3.34
C ARG A 63 1.63 -4.02 4.78
N ARG A 64 0.41 -3.62 5.17
CA ARG A 64 -0.16 -3.94 6.50
C ARG A 64 -0.36 -5.44 6.70
N MET A 65 -0.85 -6.15 5.70
CA MET A 65 -0.99 -7.61 5.79
C MET A 65 0.36 -8.28 6.00
N LYS A 66 1.41 -7.85 5.29
CA LYS A 66 2.77 -8.33 5.50
C LYS A 66 3.28 -8.00 6.91
N TYR A 67 3.09 -6.76 7.36
CA TYR A 67 3.50 -6.33 8.70
C TYR A 67 2.86 -7.17 9.80
N LYS A 68 1.56 -7.44 9.69
CA LYS A 68 0.83 -8.26 10.66
C LYS A 68 1.34 -9.70 10.70
N ARG A 69 1.59 -10.31 9.54
CA ARG A 69 2.16 -11.67 9.46
C ARG A 69 3.55 -11.73 10.09
N GLN A 70 4.38 -10.72 9.86
CA GLN A 70 5.71 -10.63 10.46
C GLN A 70 5.62 -10.48 11.98
N SER A 71 4.71 -9.65 12.51
CA SER A 71 4.54 -9.54 13.97
C SER A 71 4.03 -10.84 14.60
N GLU A 72 3.09 -11.54 13.95
CA GLU A 72 2.55 -12.83 14.40
C GLU A 72 3.64 -13.94 14.39
N GLU A 73 4.50 -13.95 13.38
CA GLU A 73 5.63 -14.89 13.27
C GLU A 73 6.70 -14.63 14.34
N THR A 74 7.04 -13.36 14.58
CA THR A 74 8.03 -12.99 15.61
C THR A 74 7.52 -13.34 17.03
N GLU A 75 6.21 -13.20 17.28
CA GLU A 75 5.60 -13.54 18.57
C GLU A 75 5.54 -15.05 18.82
N MET A 76 5.37 -15.86 17.76
CA MET A 76 5.43 -17.33 17.86
C MET A 76 6.84 -17.86 18.12
N GLU A 77 7.88 -17.25 17.54
CA GLU A 77 9.28 -17.63 17.80
C GLU A 77 9.71 -17.32 19.24
N MET A 78 9.31 -16.17 19.79
CA MET A 78 9.65 -15.80 21.18
C MET A 78 8.91 -16.63 22.25
N LYS A 79 7.86 -17.36 21.87
CA LYS A 79 7.06 -18.19 22.80
C LYS A 79 7.43 -19.67 22.76
N SER A 80 8.41 -20.06 21.94
CA SER A 80 9.05 -21.38 22.01
C SER A 80 10.27 -21.31 22.95
N PRO A 81 10.24 -21.95 24.13
CA PRO A 81 11.42 -22.07 24.99
C PRO A 81 12.49 -22.98 24.39
#